data_AF-A0A5C3MP44-F1
#
_entry.id   AF-A0A5C3MP44-F1
#
_cell.length_a   1.000
_cell.length_b   1.000
_cell.length_c   1.000
_cell.angle_alpha   90.00
_cell.angle_beta   90.00
_cell.angle_gamma   90.00
#
_symmetry.space_group_name_H-M   'P 1'
#
loop_
_entity.id
_entity.type
_entity.pdbx_description
1 polymer ?
#
loop_
_entity_poly.entity_id
_entity_poly.type
_entity_poly.pdbx_seq_one_letter_code
_entity_poly.pdbx_strand_id
1 'polypeptide(L)'
;MDSEGARLRGRTGTWQFVSCQLLINPRKIPALQDDLQSFFWTLLYTGLHLIPCSLSRMRLADMLKTVFDESRWDDGKGRTVGGREKYMVICNGTYILPDTLTGEPPIIFGPPATPLNDLVKPLWRLFWAWELCQIQMDESQELVHPTIKSNADKLLTSEAILQLFKDAYTNPDWSHKISDRKEGLVPEEGHGSSSKRAIAEESEQRRKTQRKSQIGDATSSRLGMMDK
;
A
#
# COMPACT_ATOMS: atom_id res chain seq x y z
N MET A 1 -2.76 11.10 -24.02
CA MET A 1 -4.01 10.57 -23.46
C MET A 1 -3.74 10.21 -22.00
N ASP A 2 -4.19 11.13 -21.14
CA ASP A 2 -4.54 11.03 -19.72
C ASP A 2 -3.77 10.05 -18.83
N SER A 3 -2.62 10.54 -18.36
CA SER A 3 -1.94 10.08 -17.15
C SER A 3 -2.36 11.01 -16.00
N GLU A 4 -3.60 10.88 -15.55
CA GLU A 4 -4.07 11.52 -14.32
C GLU A 4 -4.75 10.44 -13.49
N GLY A 5 -4.30 10.31 -12.23
CA GLY A 5 -4.56 9.19 -11.34
C GLY A 5 -6.01 8.71 -11.38
N ALA A 6 -6.25 7.67 -12.18
CA ALA A 6 -7.51 6.95 -12.21
C ALA A 6 -7.67 6.24 -10.86
N ARG A 7 -8.20 6.99 -9.88
CA ARG A 7 -8.85 6.41 -8.73
C ARG A 7 -9.89 5.45 -9.29
N LEU A 8 -9.61 4.15 -9.19
CA LEU A 8 -10.53 3.09 -9.58
C LEU A 8 -11.86 3.38 -8.88
N ARG A 9 -12.91 3.71 -9.65
CA ARG A 9 -14.28 3.84 -9.13
C ARG A 9 -14.60 2.55 -8.37
N GLY A 10 -14.61 2.61 -7.04
CA GLY A 10 -14.99 1.50 -6.17
C GLY A 10 -13.92 0.93 -5.24
N ARG A 11 -12.67 1.42 -5.24
CA ARG A 11 -11.67 1.01 -4.24
C ARG A 11 -11.17 2.17 -3.41
N THR A 12 -11.51 2.12 -2.13
CA THR A 12 -11.00 3.00 -1.08
C THR A 12 -9.78 2.31 -0.46
N GLY A 13 -8.59 2.89 -0.59
CA GLY A 13 -7.36 2.33 -0.02
C GLY A 13 -6.11 2.89 -0.66
N THR A 14 -5.05 3.02 0.14
CA THR A 14 -3.71 3.44 -0.30
C THR A 14 -2.97 2.22 -0.86
N TRP A 15 -2.47 2.30 -2.10
CA TRP A 15 -1.86 1.18 -2.85
C TRP A 15 -0.89 0.33 -2.00
N GLN A 16 -0.04 1.03 -1.25
CA GLN A 16 0.96 0.46 -0.35
C GLN A 16 0.39 -0.52 0.68
N PHE A 17 -0.87 -0.37 1.10
CA PHE A 17 -1.43 -1.18 2.18
C PHE A 17 -2.41 -2.24 1.69
N VAL A 18 -2.76 -2.26 0.41
CA VAL A 18 -3.70 -3.25 -0.12
C VAL A 18 -3.12 -4.67 -0.02
N SER A 19 -3.98 -5.65 0.29
CA SER A 19 -3.65 -7.09 0.30
C SER A 19 -3.08 -7.57 -1.04
N CYS A 20 -2.19 -8.58 -1.00
CA CYS A 20 -1.55 -9.10 -2.22
C CYS A 20 -2.59 -9.66 -3.20
N GLN A 21 -3.57 -10.42 -2.72
CA GLN A 21 -4.60 -11.02 -3.57
C GLN A 21 -5.47 -9.98 -4.27
N LEU A 22 -5.82 -8.89 -3.59
CA LEU A 22 -6.58 -7.83 -4.22
C LEU A 22 -5.75 -7.01 -5.22
N LEU A 23 -4.42 -6.95 -5.08
CA LEU A 23 -3.53 -6.30 -6.07
C LEU A 23 -3.30 -7.21 -7.29
N ILE A 24 -3.18 -8.52 -7.07
CA ILE A 24 -3.00 -9.53 -8.13
C ILE A 24 -4.27 -9.67 -8.96
N ASN A 25 -5.43 -9.74 -8.29
CA ASN A 25 -6.75 -9.84 -8.90
C ASN A 25 -7.64 -8.66 -8.49
N PRO A 26 -7.61 -7.54 -9.23
CA PRO A 26 -8.41 -6.37 -8.88
C PRO A 26 -9.94 -6.56 -8.99
N ARG A 27 -10.42 -7.71 -9.48
CA ARG A 27 -11.85 -8.06 -9.52
C ARG A 27 -12.30 -8.86 -8.30
N LYS A 28 -11.37 -9.34 -7.46
CA LYS A 28 -11.69 -10.04 -6.22
C LYS A 28 -12.52 -9.14 -5.31
N ILE A 29 -13.56 -9.71 -4.70
CA ILE A 29 -14.38 -9.04 -3.70
C ILE A 29 -13.54 -8.93 -2.41
N PRO A 30 -13.39 -7.72 -1.83
CA PRO A 30 -12.72 -7.56 -0.54
C PRO A 30 -13.41 -8.37 0.56
N ALA A 31 -12.61 -9.02 1.39
CA ALA A 31 -13.04 -9.78 2.55
C ALA A 31 -12.31 -9.31 3.81
N LEU A 32 -12.79 -9.74 4.99
CA LEU A 32 -12.16 -9.43 6.27
C LEU A 32 -10.66 -9.71 6.28
N GLN A 33 -10.23 -10.81 5.67
CA GLN A 33 -8.82 -11.20 5.64
C GLN A 33 -7.96 -10.23 4.83
N ASP A 34 -8.53 -9.55 3.82
CA ASP A 34 -7.82 -8.50 3.10
C ASP A 34 -7.62 -7.25 3.96
N ASP A 35 -8.62 -6.89 4.77
CA ASP A 35 -8.52 -5.77 5.71
C ASP A 35 -7.50 -6.08 6.82
N LEU A 36 -7.51 -7.30 7.35
CA LEU A 36 -6.51 -7.77 8.32
C LEU A 36 -5.11 -7.81 7.73
N GLN A 37 -4.94 -8.26 6.47
CA GLN A 37 -3.65 -8.23 5.80
C GLN A 37 -3.21 -6.78 5.52
N SER A 38 -4.15 -5.88 5.22
CA SER A 38 -3.85 -4.45 5.04
C SER A 38 -3.33 -3.79 6.31
N PHE A 39 -3.85 -4.21 7.47
CA PHE A 39 -3.32 -3.84 8.77
C PHE A 39 -1.88 -4.34 8.98
N PHE A 40 -1.57 -5.59 8.62
CA PHE A 40 -0.20 -6.10 8.65
C PHE A 40 0.76 -5.27 7.80
N TRP A 41 0.37 -4.92 6.57
CA TRP A 41 1.18 -4.06 5.70
C TRP A 41 1.38 -2.67 6.28
N THR A 42 0.34 -2.09 6.88
CA THR A 42 0.42 -0.78 7.53
C THR A 42 1.39 -0.81 8.72
N LEU A 43 1.31 -1.84 9.57
CA LEU A 43 2.22 -2.03 10.70
C LEU A 43 3.67 -2.14 10.22
N LEU A 44 3.93 -3.01 9.24
CA LEU A 44 5.27 -3.25 8.71
C LEU A 44 5.84 -1.98 8.06
N TYR A 45 5.07 -1.31 7.20
CA TYR A 45 5.48 -0.05 6.57
C TYR A 45 5.81 1.03 7.59
N THR A 46 4.95 1.18 8.60
CA THR A 46 5.12 2.19 9.66
C THR A 46 6.37 1.89 10.49
N GLY A 47 6.57 0.63 10.88
CA GLY A 47 7.78 0.21 11.58
C GLY A 47 9.03 0.52 10.78
N LEU A 48 9.05 0.21 9.49
CA LEU A 48 10.19 0.45 8.61
C LEU A 48 10.54 1.93 8.40
N HIS A 49 9.55 2.82 8.50
CA HIS A 49 9.76 4.26 8.36
C HIS A 49 10.19 4.94 9.66
N LEU A 50 9.66 4.47 10.80
CA LEU A 50 9.81 5.16 12.08
C LEU A 50 10.91 4.56 12.96
N ILE A 51 11.21 3.26 12.77
CA ILE A 51 12.06 2.50 13.66
C ILE A 51 13.30 2.03 12.88
N PRO A 52 14.52 2.32 13.38
CA PRO A 52 15.73 1.78 12.79
C PRO A 52 15.66 0.25 12.69
N CYS A 53 16.09 -0.32 11.57
CA CYS A 53 16.10 -1.78 11.38
C CYS A 53 17.46 -2.26 10.85
N SER A 54 17.62 -3.60 10.79
CA SER A 54 18.84 -4.27 10.33
C SER A 54 19.18 -4.02 8.85
N LEU A 55 18.24 -3.55 8.04
CA LEU A 55 18.49 -3.26 6.63
C LEU A 55 19.35 -2.01 6.45
N SER A 56 20.35 -2.09 5.56
CA SER A 56 21.04 -0.88 5.10
C SER A 56 20.06 0.08 4.43
N ARG A 57 20.35 1.39 4.44
CA ARG A 57 19.48 2.41 3.81
C ARG A 57 19.10 2.06 2.37
N MET A 58 20.05 1.57 1.58
CA MET A 58 19.81 1.20 0.18
C MET A 58 18.87 -0.01 0.07
N ARG A 59 19.07 -1.03 0.91
CA ARG A 59 18.19 -2.21 0.96
C ARG A 59 16.80 -1.88 1.46
N LEU A 60 16.69 -1.01 2.46
CA LEU A 60 15.41 -0.52 2.95
C LEU A 60 14.63 0.24 1.86
N ALA A 61 15.29 1.14 1.13
CA ALA A 61 14.66 1.87 0.02
C ALA A 61 14.21 0.92 -1.10
N ASP A 62 15.05 -0.06 -1.44
CA ASP A 62 14.71 -1.08 -2.44
C ASP A 62 13.53 -1.95 -1.99
N MET A 63 13.52 -2.39 -0.73
CA MET A 63 12.41 -3.14 -0.14
C MET A 63 11.11 -2.34 -0.13
N LEU A 64 11.14 -1.07 0.27
CA LEU A 64 9.97 -0.19 0.26
C LEU A 64 9.40 -0.06 -1.17
N LYS A 65 10.27 0.20 -2.15
CA LYS A 65 9.86 0.33 -3.55
C LYS A 65 9.32 -0.99 -4.13
N THR A 66 10.02 -2.09 -3.91
CA THR A 66 9.69 -3.40 -4.51
C THR A 66 8.50 -4.08 -3.83
N VAL A 67 8.29 -3.89 -2.52
CA VAL A 67 7.18 -4.52 -1.81
C VAL A 67 5.94 -3.63 -1.76
N PHE A 68 6.11 -2.33 -1.49
CA PHE A 68 4.97 -1.43 -1.24
C PHE A 68 4.53 -0.65 -2.46
N ASP A 69 5.44 -0.28 -3.36
CA ASP A 69 5.14 0.53 -4.55
C ASP A 69 5.08 -0.28 -5.86
N GLU A 70 5.27 -1.60 -5.79
CA GLU A 70 5.22 -2.47 -6.97
C GLU A 70 3.86 -2.37 -7.66
N SER A 71 3.91 -1.94 -8.91
CA SER A 71 2.76 -1.81 -9.79
C SER A 71 3.19 -2.01 -11.23
N ARG A 72 2.31 -2.61 -12.03
CA ARG A 72 2.49 -2.80 -13.46
C ARG A 72 1.15 -2.77 -14.17
N TRP A 73 1.13 -2.28 -15.40
CA TRP A 73 -0.05 -2.43 -16.25
C TRP A 73 -0.16 -3.88 -16.74
N ASP A 74 -1.35 -4.45 -16.65
CA ASP A 74 -1.67 -5.80 -17.14
C ASP A 74 -2.66 -5.66 -18.31
N ASP A 75 -2.17 -5.87 -19.54
CA ASP A 75 -2.97 -5.73 -20.76
C ASP A 75 -4.14 -6.72 -20.81
N GLY A 76 -3.93 -7.95 -20.30
CA GLY A 76 -4.97 -8.97 -20.25
C GLY A 76 -6.12 -8.61 -19.31
N LYS A 77 -5.83 -7.86 -18.24
CA LYS A 77 -6.86 -7.36 -17.29
C LYS A 77 -7.32 -5.93 -17.58
N GLY A 78 -6.64 -5.22 -18.49
CA GLY A 78 -6.87 -3.83 -18.85
C GLY A 78 -6.77 -2.88 -17.65
N ARG A 79 -5.84 -3.13 -16.71
CA ARG A 79 -5.69 -2.35 -15.47
C ARG A 79 -4.31 -2.53 -14.84
N THR A 80 -3.96 -1.60 -13.95
CA THR A 80 -2.78 -1.75 -13.10
C THR A 80 -3.00 -2.84 -12.04
N VAL A 81 -2.01 -3.70 -11.88
CA VAL A 81 -1.93 -4.79 -10.90
C VAL A 81 -0.61 -4.70 -10.13
N GLY A 82 -0.49 -5.49 -9.06
CA GLY A 82 0.74 -5.62 -8.30
C GLY A 82 0.62 -6.78 -7.32
N GLY A 83 1.22 -6.63 -6.14
CA GLY A 83 1.13 -7.59 -5.05
C GLY A 83 2.02 -8.82 -5.19
N ARG A 84 2.89 -8.89 -6.21
CA ARG A 84 3.77 -10.05 -6.42
C ARG A 84 4.79 -10.16 -5.30
N GLU A 85 5.47 -9.08 -4.98
CA GLU A 85 6.51 -9.10 -3.94
C GLU A 85 5.88 -9.21 -2.55
N LYS A 86 4.69 -8.63 -2.34
CA LYS A 86 3.88 -8.88 -1.12
C LYS A 86 3.53 -10.36 -0.97
N TYR A 87 3.11 -11.00 -2.07
CA TYR A 87 2.83 -12.42 -2.08
C TYR A 87 4.09 -13.24 -1.75
N MET A 88 5.26 -12.86 -2.28
CA MET A 88 6.53 -13.51 -1.91
C MET A 88 6.85 -13.36 -0.42
N VAL A 89 6.64 -12.18 0.16
CA VAL A 89 6.80 -11.96 1.61
C VAL A 89 5.86 -12.86 2.40
N ILE A 90 4.58 -12.97 2.04
CA ILE A 90 3.61 -13.80 2.75
C ILE A 90 3.88 -15.30 2.57
N CYS A 91 4.10 -15.77 1.34
CA CYS A 91 4.20 -17.20 1.04
C CYS A 91 5.59 -17.78 1.35
N ASN A 92 6.65 -17.01 1.11
CA ASN A 92 8.03 -17.50 1.26
C ASN A 92 8.73 -16.95 2.50
N GLY A 93 8.11 -16.00 3.22
CA GLY A 93 8.70 -15.37 4.39
C GLY A 93 9.88 -14.46 4.05
N THR A 94 10.00 -13.98 2.80
CA THR A 94 11.03 -13.02 2.40
C THR A 94 11.04 -11.83 3.37
N TYR A 95 12.22 -11.46 3.88
CA TYR A 95 12.42 -10.45 4.92
C TYR A 95 11.87 -10.76 6.33
N ILE A 96 11.19 -11.89 6.54
CA ILE A 96 10.57 -12.26 7.83
C ILE A 96 11.29 -13.46 8.48
N LEU A 97 11.62 -14.47 7.68
CA LEU A 97 12.28 -15.68 8.16
C LEU A 97 13.79 -15.66 7.87
N PRO A 98 14.61 -16.33 8.69
CA PRO A 98 15.97 -16.66 8.30
C PRO A 98 15.96 -17.63 7.11
N ASP A 99 17.01 -17.59 6.29
CA ASP A 99 17.29 -18.59 5.24
C ASP A 99 16.19 -18.76 4.19
N THR A 100 15.60 -17.65 3.74
CA THR A 100 14.64 -17.67 2.63
C THR A 100 15.34 -17.95 1.30
N LEU A 101 14.59 -18.41 0.30
CA LEU A 101 15.09 -18.67 -1.07
C LEU A 101 15.78 -17.46 -1.71
N THR A 102 15.47 -16.24 -1.23
CA THR A 102 16.06 -14.99 -1.73
C THR A 102 17.42 -14.67 -1.11
N GLY A 103 17.79 -15.32 0.00
CA GLY A 103 18.99 -15.00 0.77
C GLY A 103 18.94 -13.68 1.55
N GLU A 104 17.81 -12.98 1.53
CA GLU A 104 17.65 -11.73 2.27
C GLU A 104 17.58 -12.00 3.78
N PRO A 105 18.35 -11.25 4.61
CA PRO A 105 18.28 -11.39 6.05
C PRO A 105 16.91 -10.93 6.58
N PRO A 106 16.43 -11.50 7.70
CA PRO A 106 15.21 -11.03 8.32
C PRO A 106 15.36 -9.59 8.82
N ILE A 107 14.28 -8.82 8.71
CA ILE A 107 14.20 -7.48 9.29
C ILE A 107 14.19 -7.62 10.81
N ILE A 108 15.12 -6.93 11.45
CA ILE A 108 15.20 -6.82 12.90
C ILE A 108 15.10 -5.34 13.24
N PHE A 109 14.01 -4.94 13.88
CA PHE A 109 13.82 -3.61 14.44
C PHE A 109 14.74 -3.43 15.65
N GLY A 110 15.44 -2.30 15.68
CA GLY A 110 16.36 -1.94 16.76
C GLY A 110 15.63 -1.52 18.04
N PRO A 111 16.34 -1.49 19.19
CA PRO A 111 15.76 -1.07 20.45
C PRO A 111 15.18 0.37 20.39
N PRO A 112 14.10 0.64 21.15
CA PRO A 112 13.42 -0.26 22.09
C PRO A 112 12.33 -1.14 21.45
N ALA A 113 12.15 -1.09 20.13
CA ALA A 113 11.06 -1.78 19.44
C ALA A 113 11.27 -3.29 19.24
N THR A 114 12.09 -3.93 20.09
CA THR A 114 12.33 -5.36 20.09
C THR A 114 11.04 -6.19 20.01
N PRO A 115 9.96 -5.88 20.76
CA PRO A 115 8.77 -6.72 20.69
C PRO A 115 7.97 -6.59 19.38
N LEU A 116 8.28 -5.63 18.49
CA LEU A 116 7.76 -5.67 17.12
C LEU A 116 8.35 -6.86 16.33
N ASN A 117 9.60 -7.25 16.61
CA ASN A 117 10.21 -8.45 16.02
C ASN A 117 9.46 -9.71 16.43
N ASP A 118 9.03 -9.78 17.69
CA ASP A 118 8.29 -10.90 18.24
C ASP A 118 6.83 -10.95 17.74
N LEU A 119 6.30 -9.83 17.27
CA LEU A 119 4.92 -9.72 16.76
C LEU A 119 4.80 -10.01 15.26
N VAL A 120 5.77 -9.57 14.46
CA VAL A 120 5.74 -9.69 12.99
C VAL A 120 5.69 -11.15 12.54
N LYS A 121 6.47 -12.04 13.16
CA LYS A 121 6.53 -13.45 12.76
C LYS A 121 5.24 -14.23 13.06
N PRO A 122 4.61 -14.12 14.24
CA PRO A 122 3.29 -14.69 14.50
C PRO A 122 2.20 -14.15 13.58
N LEU A 123 2.18 -12.84 13.29
CA LEU A 123 1.24 -12.25 12.33
C LEU A 123 1.44 -12.86 10.94
N TRP A 124 2.68 -12.90 10.46
CA TRP A 124 3.03 -13.52 9.18
C TRP A 124 2.53 -14.97 9.10
N ARG A 125 2.70 -15.78 10.15
CA ARG A 125 2.24 -17.18 10.18
C ARG A 125 0.73 -17.32 9.95
N LEU A 126 -0.08 -16.40 10.45
CA LEU A 126 -1.53 -16.41 10.24
C LEU A 126 -1.85 -16.19 8.74
N PHE A 127 -1.24 -15.18 8.13
CA PHE A 127 -1.47 -14.86 6.72
C PHE A 127 -0.88 -15.92 5.79
N TRP A 128 0.29 -16.47 6.10
CA TRP A 128 0.87 -17.59 5.36
C TRP A 128 -0.06 -18.81 5.36
N ALA A 129 -0.60 -19.18 6.52
CA ALA A 129 -1.53 -20.31 6.63
C ALA A 129 -2.80 -20.07 5.80
N TRP A 130 -3.32 -18.83 5.82
CA TRP A 130 -4.47 -18.44 5.01
C TRP A 130 -4.19 -18.53 3.50
N GLU A 131 -3.10 -17.94 3.02
CA GLU A 131 -2.75 -18.01 1.59
C GLU A 131 -2.56 -19.46 1.13
N LEU A 132 -1.91 -20.30 1.95
CA LEU A 132 -1.71 -21.71 1.63
C LEU A 132 -3.03 -22.48 1.51
N CYS A 133 -3.99 -22.21 2.39
CA CYS A 133 -5.34 -22.79 2.27
C CYS A 133 -6.05 -22.34 0.99
N GLN A 134 -5.90 -21.08 0.58
CA GLN A 134 -6.55 -20.56 -0.62
C GLN A 134 -5.98 -21.21 -1.90
N ILE A 135 -4.66 -21.37 -1.98
CA ILE A 135 -3.99 -22.00 -3.14
C ILE A 135 -4.42 -23.46 -3.27
N GLN A 136 -4.41 -24.23 -2.17
CA GLN A 136 -4.78 -25.64 -2.22
C GLN A 136 -6.26 -25.83 -2.58
N MET A 137 -7.16 -24.96 -2.11
CA MET A 137 -8.57 -25.03 -2.51
C MET A 137 -8.82 -24.77 -4.01
N ASP A 138 -7.91 -24.08 -4.70
CA ASP A 138 -8.01 -23.77 -6.13
C ASP A 138 -7.37 -24.86 -7.03
N GLU A 139 -6.28 -25.49 -6.58
CA GLU A 139 -5.46 -26.38 -7.41
C GLU A 139 -5.76 -27.88 -7.26
N SER A 140 -6.20 -28.36 -6.08
CA SER A 140 -6.57 -29.77 -5.88
C SER A 140 -7.31 -29.97 -4.56
N GLN A 141 -8.33 -30.82 -4.49
CA GLN A 141 -9.00 -31.17 -3.22
C GLN A 141 -8.11 -31.97 -2.24
N GLU A 142 -6.79 -31.80 -2.26
CA GLU A 142 -5.90 -32.35 -1.24
C GLU A 142 -6.22 -31.72 0.12
N LEU A 143 -6.29 -32.58 1.15
CA LEU A 143 -6.53 -32.12 2.52
C LEU A 143 -5.35 -31.26 2.98
N VAL A 144 -5.59 -29.95 3.09
CA VAL A 144 -4.75 -29.05 3.88
C VAL A 144 -4.50 -29.70 5.24
N HIS A 145 -3.24 -29.77 5.67
CA HIS A 145 -2.90 -30.31 6.99
C HIS A 145 -3.75 -29.65 8.09
N PRO A 146 -4.37 -30.40 9.03
CA PRO A 146 -5.34 -29.85 9.99
C PRO A 146 -4.82 -28.65 10.79
N THR A 147 -3.53 -28.65 11.13
CA THR A 147 -2.87 -27.53 11.83
C THR A 147 -2.80 -26.25 11.00
N ILE A 148 -2.58 -26.36 9.69
CA ILE A 148 -2.51 -25.21 8.78
C ILE A 148 -3.91 -24.61 8.66
N LYS A 149 -4.92 -25.46 8.41
CA LYS A 149 -6.33 -25.04 8.39
C LYS A 149 -6.75 -24.37 9.69
N SER A 150 -6.43 -24.97 10.83
CA SER A 150 -6.74 -24.38 12.15
C SER A 150 -6.09 -23.00 12.34
N ASN A 151 -4.89 -22.77 11.80
CA ASN A 151 -4.26 -21.44 11.84
C ASN A 151 -4.90 -20.46 10.86
N ALA A 152 -5.30 -20.91 9.67
CA ALA A 152 -6.04 -20.08 8.71
C ALA A 152 -7.40 -19.65 9.25
N ASP A 153 -8.12 -20.57 9.90
CA ASP A 153 -9.45 -20.33 10.49
C ASP A 153 -9.42 -19.24 11.59
N LYS A 154 -8.25 -18.99 12.19
CA LYS A 154 -8.07 -17.87 13.14
C LYS A 154 -8.25 -16.50 12.49
N LEU A 155 -8.14 -16.39 11.16
CA LEU A 155 -8.42 -15.16 10.39
C LEU A 155 -9.89 -15.04 9.96
N LEU A 156 -10.77 -15.95 10.39
CA LEU A 156 -12.21 -15.76 10.25
C LEU A 156 -12.74 -14.66 11.20
N THR A 157 -11.96 -14.30 12.22
CA THR A 157 -12.21 -13.16 13.11
C THR A 157 -10.91 -12.39 13.35
N SER A 158 -10.98 -11.25 14.03
CA SER A 158 -9.79 -10.48 14.43
C SER A 158 -9.18 -10.93 15.77
N GLU A 159 -9.80 -11.87 16.47
CA GLU A 159 -9.45 -12.21 17.87
C GLU A 159 -8.01 -12.70 18.02
N ALA A 160 -7.53 -13.53 17.10
CA ALA A 160 -6.15 -14.03 17.15
C ALA A 160 -5.13 -12.89 16.98
N ILE A 161 -5.40 -11.93 16.09
CA ILE A 161 -4.54 -10.75 15.91
C ILE A 161 -4.59 -9.87 17.16
N LEU A 162 -5.79 -9.60 17.70
CA LEU A 162 -5.94 -8.83 18.93
C LEU A 162 -5.19 -9.48 20.10
N GLN A 163 -5.23 -10.81 20.20
CA GLN A 163 -4.50 -11.52 21.23
C GLN A 163 -2.98 -11.38 21.06
N LEU A 164 -2.46 -11.50 19.83
CA LEU A 164 -1.03 -11.26 19.57
C LEU A 164 -0.58 -9.86 20.02
N PHE A 165 -1.40 -8.84 19.78
CA PHE A 165 -1.10 -7.48 20.23
C PHE A 165 -1.20 -7.33 21.74
N LYS A 166 -2.19 -7.95 22.39
CA LYS A 166 -2.30 -7.96 23.85
C LYS A 166 -1.07 -8.62 24.48
N ASP A 167 -0.69 -9.80 23.99
CA ASP A 167 0.47 -10.54 24.47
C ASP A 167 1.75 -9.71 24.33
N ALA A 168 1.95 -9.10 23.15
CA ALA A 168 3.08 -8.22 22.89
C ALA A 168 3.07 -6.99 23.82
N TYR A 169 1.92 -6.34 24.00
CA TYR A 169 1.78 -5.17 24.88
C TYR A 169 2.03 -5.49 26.36
N THR A 170 1.75 -6.71 26.80
CA THR A 170 2.04 -7.16 28.17
C THR A 170 3.49 -7.59 28.40
N ASN A 171 4.31 -7.67 27.34
CA ASN A 171 5.71 -8.03 27.46
C ASN A 171 6.46 -6.93 28.26
N PRO A 172 7.16 -7.28 29.37
CA PRO A 172 7.92 -6.29 30.16
C PRO A 172 9.03 -5.59 29.37
N ASP A 173 9.50 -6.18 28.28
CA ASP A 173 10.48 -5.57 27.37
C ASP A 173 9.85 -4.50 26.45
N TRP A 174 8.51 -4.43 26.37
CA TRP A 174 7.80 -3.34 25.71
C TRP A 174 7.88 -2.08 26.57
N SER A 175 8.86 -1.22 26.28
CA SER A 175 9.07 0.01 27.05
C SER A 175 7.87 0.95 26.93
N HIS A 176 7.06 1.06 27.99
CA HIS A 176 5.99 2.07 28.09
C HIS A 176 6.52 3.49 28.35
N LYS A 177 7.85 3.69 28.35
CA LYS A 177 8.50 4.93 28.80
C LYS A 177 9.24 5.68 27.69
N ILE A 178 9.40 5.11 26.50
CA ILE A 178 10.17 5.72 25.40
C ILE A 178 9.21 6.14 24.28
N SER A 179 9.42 7.35 23.74
CA SER A 179 8.79 7.78 22.50
C SER A 179 9.61 7.26 21.33
N ASP A 180 9.05 6.34 20.55
CA ASP A 180 9.73 5.67 19.41
C ASP A 180 9.92 6.58 18.19
N ARG A 181 9.47 7.84 18.24
CA ARG A 181 9.44 8.73 17.07
C ARG A 181 10.82 9.31 16.78
N LYS A 182 11.51 8.77 15.77
CA LYS A 182 12.59 9.46 15.05
C LYS A 182 12.17 9.68 13.60
N GLU A 183 11.71 10.90 13.29
CA GLU A 183 11.42 11.31 11.91
C GLU A 183 12.72 11.50 11.12
N GLY A 184 12.70 11.23 9.80
CA GLY A 184 13.80 11.56 8.88
C GLY A 184 14.80 10.44 8.53
N LEU A 185 14.46 9.16 8.75
CA LEU A 185 15.33 8.03 8.36
C LEU A 185 15.30 7.72 6.85
N VAL A 186 14.27 8.17 6.14
CA VAL A 186 14.14 8.09 4.68
C VAL A 186 14.58 9.43 4.08
N PRO A 187 15.40 9.45 3.01
CA PRO A 187 15.73 10.70 2.33
C PRO A 187 14.46 11.42 1.89
N GLU A 188 14.35 12.72 2.17
CA GLU A 188 13.40 13.54 1.43
C GLU A 188 13.79 13.45 -0.04
N GLU A 189 12.93 12.85 -0.86
CA GLU A 189 13.05 12.98 -2.30
C GLU A 189 13.09 14.49 -2.62
N GLY A 190 14.15 14.89 -3.31
CA GLY A 190 14.49 16.28 -3.51
C GLY A 190 13.31 17.11 -3.99
N HIS A 191 13.16 18.28 -3.38
CA HIS A 191 12.31 19.40 -3.77
C HIS A 191 11.90 19.41 -5.26
N GLY A 192 10.78 18.74 -5.56
CA GLY A 192 9.87 19.15 -6.62
C GLY A 192 9.02 20.29 -6.06
N SER A 193 9.53 21.52 -6.19
CA SER A 193 8.90 22.76 -5.76
C SER A 193 7.37 22.73 -5.93
N SER A 194 6.69 23.06 -4.84
CA SER A 194 5.27 23.39 -4.78
C SER A 194 5.00 24.63 -5.64
N SER A 195 4.96 24.44 -6.96
CA SER A 195 4.78 25.50 -7.96
C SER A 195 3.70 25.15 -9.00
N LYS A 196 2.93 24.08 -8.77
CA LYS A 196 1.80 23.73 -9.65
C LYS A 196 0.48 24.41 -9.28
N ARG A 197 0.35 25.01 -8.09
CA ARG A 197 -0.87 25.76 -7.71
C ARG A 197 -0.90 27.19 -8.24
N ALA A 198 0.24 27.87 -8.37
CA ALA A 198 0.29 29.23 -8.88
C ALA A 198 0.01 29.33 -10.40
N ILE A 199 0.45 28.35 -11.18
CA ILE A 199 0.30 28.37 -12.65
C ILE A 199 -1.14 28.04 -13.08
N ALA A 200 -1.88 27.27 -12.27
CA ALA A 200 -3.29 26.98 -12.53
C ALA A 200 -4.18 28.23 -12.36
N GLU A 201 -3.89 29.07 -11.37
CA GLU A 201 -4.66 30.30 -11.16
C GLU A 201 -4.37 31.38 -12.22
N GLU A 202 -3.11 31.49 -12.68
CA GLU A 202 -2.73 32.46 -13.70
C GLU A 202 -3.26 32.09 -15.11
N SER A 203 -3.35 30.78 -15.41
CA SER A 203 -3.94 30.28 -16.66
C SER A 203 -5.47 30.36 -16.68
N GLU A 204 -6.14 30.16 -15.53
CA GLU A 204 -7.59 30.33 -15.37
C GLU A 204 -7.99 31.81 -15.44
N GLN A 205 -7.17 32.72 -14.87
CA GLN A 205 -7.37 34.17 -15.01
C GLN A 205 -7.14 34.64 -16.45
N ARG A 206 -6.10 34.16 -17.16
CA ARG A 206 -5.92 34.47 -18.60
C ARG A 206 -7.08 33.96 -19.47
N ARG A 207 -7.62 32.77 -19.20
CA ARG A 207 -8.80 32.23 -19.92
C ARG A 207 -10.08 33.02 -19.65
N LYS A 208 -10.28 33.56 -18.45
CA LYS A 208 -11.43 34.41 -18.12
C LYS A 208 -11.33 35.81 -18.75
N THR A 209 -10.14 36.39 -18.88
CA THR A 209 -9.96 37.70 -19.52
C THR A 209 -10.15 37.62 -21.03
N GLN A 210 -9.68 36.53 -21.67
CA GLN A 210 -9.82 36.34 -23.12
C GLN A 210 -11.25 35.97 -23.56
N ARG A 211 -12.05 35.37 -22.68
CA ARG A 211 -13.48 35.10 -22.95
C ARG A 211 -14.37 36.34 -22.79
N LYS A 212 -13.91 37.36 -22.04
CA LYS A 212 -14.65 38.61 -21.83
C LYS A 212 -14.44 39.63 -22.96
N SER A 213 -13.36 39.53 -23.74
CA SER A 213 -13.11 40.38 -24.91
C SER A 213 -13.80 39.89 -26.20
N GLN A 214 -14.32 38.66 -26.24
CA GLN A 214 -15.03 38.10 -27.42
C GLN A 214 -16.56 38.21 -27.35
N ILE A 215 -17.13 38.71 -26.25
CA ILE A 215 -18.59 38.89 -26.08
C ILE A 215 -18.99 40.37 -26.23
N GLY A 216 -18.07 41.24 -26.67
CA GLY A 216 -18.30 42.68 -26.86
C GLY A 216 -18.69 43.13 -28.28
N ASP A 217 -18.52 42.30 -29.31
CA ASP A 217 -18.58 42.74 -30.72
C ASP A 217 -19.77 42.17 -31.53
N ALA A 218 -20.85 41.76 -30.87
CA ALA A 218 -22.06 41.27 -31.54
C ALA A 218 -23.32 42.09 -31.23
N THR A 219 -23.20 43.42 -31.18
CA THR A 219 -24.38 44.32 -31.13
C THR A 219 -24.07 45.71 -31.67
N SER A 220 -23.65 45.81 -32.93
CA SER A 220 -23.80 47.05 -33.73
C SER A 220 -23.46 46.70 -35.18
N SER A 221 -24.41 46.41 -36.06
CA SER A 221 -24.91 47.44 -36.97
C SER A 221 -26.22 46.97 -37.60
N ARG A 222 -27.30 47.71 -37.36
CA ARG A 222 -28.56 47.64 -38.10
C ARG A 222 -28.71 48.97 -38.84
N LEU A 223 -29.28 48.90 -40.04
CA LEU A 223 -29.74 49.98 -40.93
C LEU A 223 -28.74 50.58 -41.92
N GLY A 224 -29.07 50.40 -43.20
CA GLY A 224 -28.58 51.21 -44.30
C GLY A 224 -28.99 50.68 -45.68
N MET A 225 -30.04 51.27 -46.24
CA MET A 225 -30.35 51.38 -47.69
C MET A 225 -31.16 50.25 -48.36
N MET A 226 -32.48 50.51 -48.43
CA MET A 226 -33.23 50.40 -49.69
C MET A 226 -32.64 51.40 -50.70
N ASP A 227 -32.47 51.00 -51.97
CA ASP A 227 -33.09 51.69 -53.12
C ASP A 227 -32.68 51.10 -54.49
N LYS A 228 -33.70 51.03 -55.35
CA LYS A 228 -33.79 50.74 -56.80
C LYS A 228 -33.71 49.28 -57.28
#